data_AF-A0A3S3VT83-F1
#
_entry.id   AF-A0A3S3VT83-F1
#
_cell.length_a   1.000
_cell.length_b   1.000
_cell.length_c   1.000
_cell.angle_alpha   90.00
_cell.angle_beta   90.00
_cell.angle_gamma   90.00
#
_symmetry.space_group_name_H-M   'P 1'
#
loop_
_entity.id
_entity.type
_entity.pdbx_description
1 polymer ?
#
loop_
_entity_poly.entity_id
_entity_poly.type
_entity_poly.pdbx_seq_one_letter_code
_entity_poly.pdbx_strand_id
1 'polypeptide(L)'
;MSTHWSATIDRLLDHRTSRNYLPRSLPEGTVELLAAAAQSAPSSSNLQAWSVVAVEDPERKARLAGFTGGNAHILAAPLFLVWLVDLKRLRDIARDNGNHGEGLNYLESFSRIPR
;
A
#
# COMPACT_ATOMS: atom_id res chain seq x y z
N MET A 1 -10.36 -31.41 12.42
CA MET A 1 -9.91 -30.40 11.45
C MET A 1 -8.51 -30.78 11.00
N SER A 2 -8.21 -30.67 9.70
CA SER A 2 -6.88 -30.97 9.14
C SER A 2 -5.79 -30.20 9.90
N THR A 3 -4.66 -30.86 10.18
CA THR A 3 -3.48 -30.28 10.84
C THR A 3 -2.83 -29.14 10.07
N HIS A 4 -3.24 -28.89 8.82
CA HIS A 4 -2.75 -27.78 7.98
C HIS A 4 -3.65 -26.54 8.01
N TRP A 5 -4.82 -26.62 8.66
CA TRP A 5 -5.80 -25.55 8.71
C TRP A 5 -5.49 -24.58 9.86
N SER A 6 -5.48 -23.27 9.60
CA SER A 6 -5.18 -22.23 10.59
C SER A 6 -6.04 -21.00 10.36
N ALA A 7 -6.30 -20.22 11.41
CA ALA A 7 -7.11 -19.00 11.30
C ALA A 7 -6.64 -18.03 10.20
N THR A 8 -5.33 -17.99 9.90
CA THR A 8 -4.78 -17.19 8.79
C THR A 8 -5.22 -17.73 7.43
N ILE A 9 -5.14 -19.05 7.22
CA ILE A 9 -5.58 -19.70 5.97
C ILE A 9 -7.08 -19.46 5.76
N ASP A 10 -7.89 -19.55 6.81
CA ASP A 10 -9.34 -19.32 6.76
C ASP A 10 -9.64 -17.93 6.24
N ARG A 11 -8.94 -16.91 6.78
CA ARG A 11 -9.15 -15.52 6.38
C ARG A 11 -8.69 -15.23 4.96
N LEU A 12 -7.62 -15.87 4.49
CA LEU A 12 -7.17 -15.74 3.10
C LEU A 12 -8.19 -16.34 2.13
N LEU A 13 -8.75 -17.51 2.45
CA LEU A 13 -9.74 -18.20 1.61
C LEU A 13 -11.14 -17.53 1.65
N ASP A 14 -11.47 -16.87 2.76
CA ASP A 14 -12.71 -16.11 2.93
C ASP A 14 -12.66 -14.70 2.28
N HIS A 15 -11.52 -14.29 1.71
CA HIS A 15 -11.38 -12.95 1.13
C HIS A 15 -12.45 -12.64 0.08
N ARG A 16 -13.09 -11.47 0.23
CA ARG A 16 -13.99 -10.87 -0.76
C ARG A 16 -13.70 -9.38 -0.84
N THR A 17 -13.71 -8.81 -2.05
CA THR A 17 -13.67 -7.36 -2.22
C THR A 17 -15.01 -6.75 -1.79
N SER A 18 -15.03 -6.02 -0.68
CA SER A 18 -16.18 -5.19 -0.31
C SER A 18 -16.10 -3.82 -0.99
N ARG A 19 -17.25 -3.32 -1.44
CA ARG A 19 -17.42 -1.95 -1.96
C ARG A 19 -18.56 -1.21 -1.26
N ASN A 20 -19.07 -1.77 -0.16
CA ASN A 20 -20.10 -1.16 0.65
C ASN A 20 -19.54 -0.98 2.07
N TYR A 21 -19.50 0.27 2.54
CA TYR A 21 -18.86 0.65 3.79
C TYR A 21 -19.86 1.32 4.72
N LEU A 22 -19.74 1.06 6.01
CA LEU A 22 -20.50 1.77 7.02
C LEU A 22 -19.94 3.20 7.18
N PRO A 23 -20.78 4.20 7.49
CA PRO A 23 -20.34 5.57 7.78
C PRO A 23 -19.75 5.64 9.20
N ARG A 24 -18.72 4.83 9.47
CA ARG A 24 -18.06 4.71 10.77
C ARG A 24 -16.57 4.98 10.59
N SER A 25 -16.04 5.87 11.42
CA SER A 25 -14.59 6.11 11.51
C SER A 25 -13.84 4.86 11.92
N LEU A 26 -12.58 4.77 11.50
CA LEU A 26 -11.71 3.68 11.92
C LEU A 26 -11.35 3.82 13.41
N PRO A 27 -11.15 2.71 14.13
CA PRO A 27 -10.54 2.75 15.46
C PRO A 27 -9.16 3.42 15.42
N GLU A 28 -8.77 4.06 16.52
CA GLU A 28 -7.42 4.58 16.70
C GLU A 28 -6.37 3.47 16.52
N GLY A 29 -5.23 3.79 15.92
CA GLY A 29 -4.15 2.82 15.65
C GLY A 29 -4.36 1.97 14.39
N THR A 30 -5.50 2.10 13.68
CA THR A 30 -5.79 1.27 12.50
C THR A 30 -4.80 1.53 11.37
N VAL A 31 -4.47 2.79 11.10
CA VAL A 31 -3.56 3.16 9.99
C VAL A 31 -2.15 2.63 10.27
N GLU A 32 -1.70 2.77 11.51
CA GLU A 32 -0.40 2.31 12.00
C GLU A 32 -0.29 0.78 11.90
N LEU A 33 -1.33 0.06 12.31
CA LEU A 33 -1.38 -1.39 12.20
C LEU A 33 -1.33 -1.85 10.73
N LEU A 34 -2.11 -1.21 9.86
CA LEU A 34 -2.12 -1.52 8.43
C LEU A 34 -0.75 -1.24 7.78
N ALA A 35 -0.12 -0.12 8.14
CA ALA A 35 1.20 0.24 7.66
C ALA A 35 2.29 -0.72 8.18
N ALA A 36 2.23 -1.14 9.44
CA ALA A 36 3.14 -2.12 10.01
C ALA A 36 2.99 -3.49 9.34
N ALA A 37 1.75 -3.94 9.12
CA ALA A 37 1.47 -5.17 8.38
C ALA A 37 2.03 -5.12 6.95
N ALA A 38 1.83 -4.01 6.23
CA ALA A 38 2.38 -3.85 4.89
C ALA A 38 3.92 -3.83 4.87
N GLN A 39 4.56 -3.17 5.84
CA GLN A 39 6.02 -3.16 5.98
C GLN A 39 6.63 -4.53 6.29
N SER A 40 5.83 -5.47 6.81
CA SER A 40 6.29 -6.84 7.07
C SER A 40 6.45 -7.69 5.80
N ALA A 41 5.94 -7.23 4.65
CA ALA A 41 6.05 -7.94 3.38
C ALA A 41 7.51 -8.01 2.89
N PRO A 42 7.94 -9.11 2.26
CA PRO A 42 9.26 -9.19 1.62
C PRO A 42 9.43 -8.06 0.59
N SER A 43 10.59 -7.40 0.61
CA SER A 43 10.96 -6.41 -0.41
C SER A 43 12.32 -6.72 -1.02
N SER A 44 12.43 -6.52 -2.33
CA SER A 44 13.67 -6.79 -3.07
C SER A 44 14.83 -6.01 -2.47
N SER A 45 15.91 -6.72 -2.11
CA SER A 45 17.10 -6.15 -1.44
C SER A 45 16.78 -5.29 -0.22
N ASN A 46 15.65 -5.52 0.44
CA ASN A 46 15.12 -4.70 1.53
C ASN A 46 14.98 -3.20 1.21
N LEU A 47 14.80 -2.83 -0.06
CA LEU A 47 14.79 -1.43 -0.49
C LEU A 47 13.54 -0.67 -0.02
N GLN A 48 12.43 -1.36 0.23
CA GLN A 48 11.15 -0.74 0.61
C GLN A 48 10.78 0.40 -0.35
N ALA A 49 10.87 0.14 -1.67
CA ALA A 49 10.72 1.10 -2.76
C ALA A 49 9.26 1.55 -3.01
N TRP A 50 8.54 1.83 -1.94
CA TRP A 50 7.15 2.23 -1.96
C TRP A 50 6.85 3.23 -0.85
N SER A 51 5.84 4.05 -1.08
CA SER A 51 5.20 4.88 -0.07
C SER A 51 3.69 4.67 -0.13
N VAL A 52 3.01 4.87 1.00
CA VAL A 52 1.55 4.83 1.07
C VAL A 52 1.04 6.15 1.63
N VAL A 53 0.00 6.70 1.01
CA VAL A 53 -0.68 7.90 1.48
C VAL A 53 -2.06 7.51 2.00
N ALA A 54 -2.30 7.76 3.28
CA ALA A 54 -3.60 7.63 3.91
C ALA A 54 -4.44 8.89 3.64
N VAL A 55 -5.61 8.71 3.03
CA VAL A 55 -6.52 9.81 2.67
C VAL A 55 -7.87 9.59 3.37
N GLU A 56 -8.12 10.38 4.39
CA GLU A 56 -9.38 10.38 5.15
C GLU A 56 -10.27 11.59 4.80
N ASP A 57 -9.62 12.72 4.45
CA ASP A 57 -10.29 13.97 4.09
C ASP A 57 -11.30 13.76 2.94
N PRO A 58 -12.60 14.07 3.15
CA PRO A 58 -13.65 13.84 2.17
C PRO A 58 -13.42 14.55 0.84
N GLU A 59 -12.90 15.78 0.86
CA GLU A 59 -12.68 16.57 -0.36
C GLU A 59 -11.55 15.98 -1.20
N ARG A 60 -10.45 15.56 -0.56
CA ARG A 60 -9.35 14.85 -1.23
C ARG A 60 -9.80 13.51 -1.79
N LYS A 61 -10.61 12.73 -1.05
CA LYS A 61 -11.20 11.49 -1.58
C LYS A 61 -12.11 11.76 -2.78
N ALA A 62 -12.93 12.82 -2.75
CA ALA A 62 -13.78 13.20 -3.87
C ALA A 62 -12.98 13.54 -5.12
N ARG A 63 -11.91 14.34 -4.96
CA ARG A 63 -10.98 14.64 -6.06
C ARG A 63 -10.34 13.38 -6.64
N LEU A 64 -9.87 12.48 -5.78
CA LEU A 64 -9.26 11.22 -6.20
C LEU A 64 -10.25 10.30 -6.91
N ALA A 65 -11.48 10.18 -6.40
CA ALA A 65 -12.54 9.38 -7.03
C ALA A 65 -12.82 9.85 -8.46
N GLY A 66 -12.73 11.17 -8.72
CA GLY A 66 -12.86 11.75 -10.05
C GLY A 66 -11.87 11.19 -11.09
N PHE A 67 -10.65 10.82 -10.68
CA PHE A 67 -9.65 10.21 -11.57
C PHE A 67 -9.89 8.71 -11.83
N THR A 68 -10.83 8.09 -11.10
CA THR A 68 -11.09 6.65 -11.17
C THR A 68 -12.41 6.31 -11.88
N GLY A 69 -13.04 7.29 -12.54
CA GLY A 69 -14.37 7.11 -13.14
C GLY A 69 -15.52 7.27 -12.14
N GLY A 70 -15.31 7.99 -11.03
CA GLY A 70 -16.39 8.34 -10.10
C GLY A 70 -16.82 7.20 -9.17
N ASN A 71 -15.88 6.31 -8.80
CA ASN A 71 -16.16 5.16 -7.93
C ASN A 71 -16.76 5.56 -6.57
N ALA A 72 -18.07 5.34 -6.40
CA ALA A 72 -18.82 5.74 -5.20
C ALA A 72 -18.28 5.13 -3.90
N HIS A 73 -17.67 3.95 -3.96
CA HIS A 73 -17.11 3.27 -2.80
C HIS A 73 -15.86 3.98 -2.23
N ILE A 74 -15.13 4.77 -3.03
CA ILE A 74 -14.03 5.61 -2.55
C ILE A 74 -14.57 6.76 -1.69
N LEU A 75 -15.72 7.31 -2.08
CA LEU A 75 -16.39 8.38 -1.32
C LEU A 75 -16.93 7.86 0.01
N ALA A 76 -17.50 6.65 -0.01
CA ALA A 76 -18.12 6.02 1.15
C ALA A 76 -17.10 5.44 2.15
N ALA A 77 -15.94 4.98 1.69
CA ALA A 77 -14.93 4.40 2.56
C ALA A 77 -14.37 5.45 3.55
N PRO A 78 -14.22 5.14 4.85
CA PRO A 78 -13.66 6.09 5.82
C PRO A 78 -12.20 6.44 5.49
N LEU A 79 -11.43 5.49 4.98
CA LEU A 79 -10.01 5.62 4.61
C LEU A 79 -9.78 5.13 3.18
N PHE A 80 -8.99 5.88 2.41
CA PHE A 80 -8.48 5.47 1.11
C PHE A 80 -6.95 5.46 1.14
N LEU A 81 -6.35 4.30 0.82
CA LEU A 81 -4.89 4.13 0.77
C LEU A 81 -4.41 4.21 -0.68
N VAL A 82 -3.48 5.13 -0.95
CA VAL A 82 -2.85 5.27 -2.27
C VAL A 82 -1.42 4.75 -2.19
N TRP A 83 -1.15 3.65 -2.89
CA TRP A 83 0.17 3.03 -2.99
C TRP A 83 0.96 3.62 -4.14
N LEU A 84 2.19 4.02 -3.86
CA LEU A 84 3.09 4.68 -4.79
C LEU A 84 4.38 3.88 -4.89
N VAL A 85 4.90 3.75 -6.11
CA VAL A 85 6.31 3.42 -6.30
C VAL A 85 7.12 4.65 -5.85
N ASP A 86 8.02 4.46 -4.89
CA ASP A 86 8.80 5.55 -4.31
C ASP A 86 10.30 5.24 -4.37
N LEU A 87 10.94 5.78 -5.41
CA LEU A 87 12.41 5.79 -5.53
C LEU A 87 13.02 7.11 -5.08
N LYS A 88 12.20 8.12 -4.78
CA LYS A 88 12.71 9.42 -4.34
C LYS A 88 13.43 9.26 -3.02
N ARG A 89 12.85 8.49 -2.08
CA ARG A 89 13.50 8.17 -0.80
C ARG A 89 14.89 7.56 -0.99
N LEU A 90 15.00 6.59 -1.89
CA LEU A 90 16.28 5.91 -2.17
C LEU A 90 17.30 6.86 -2.81
N ARG A 91 16.87 7.73 -3.74
CA ARG A 91 17.75 8.76 -4.33
C ARG A 91 18.22 9.77 -3.30
N ASP A 92 17.34 10.17 -2.38
CA ASP A 92 17.69 11.10 -1.32
C ASP A 92 18.76 10.49 -0.41
N ILE A 93 18.56 9.25 0.05
CA ILE A 93 19.56 8.52 0.85
C ILE A 93 20.88 8.36 0.08
N ALA A 94 20.83 7.99 -1.20
CA ALA A 94 22.04 7.85 -2.02
C ALA A 94 22.82 9.17 -2.10
N ARG A 95 22.13 10.28 -2.39
CA ARG A 95 22.74 11.61 -2.46
C ARG A 95 23.35 12.02 -1.12
N ASP A 96 22.65 11.77 -0.03
CA ASP A 96 23.13 12.10 1.32
C ASP A 96 24.39 11.29 1.70
N ASN A 97 24.63 10.16 1.01
CA ASN A 97 25.85 9.35 1.09
C ASN A 97 26.85 9.61 -0.06
N GLY A 98 26.69 10.71 -0.82
CA GLY A 98 27.61 11.07 -1.90
C GLY A 98 27.51 10.21 -3.16
N ASN A 99 26.41 9.49 -3.36
CA ASN A 99 26.13 8.65 -4.52
C ASN A 99 24.99 9.23 -5.37
N HIS A 100 25.08 9.14 -6.70
CA HIS A 100 24.05 9.63 -7.62
C HIS A 100 22.85 8.68 -7.79
N GLY A 101 22.90 7.48 -7.21
CA GLY A 101 21.80 6.52 -7.24
C GLY A 101 21.52 5.94 -8.62
N GLU A 102 22.54 5.84 -9.49
CA GLU A 102 22.39 5.39 -10.89
C GLU A 102 21.69 4.04 -11.02
N GLY A 103 21.89 3.14 -10.04
CA GLY A 103 21.21 1.85 -9.92
C GLY A 103 19.68 1.92 -9.99
N LEU A 104 19.09 3.04 -9.55
CA LEU A 104 17.64 3.25 -9.51
C LEU A 104 17.05 3.58 -10.89
N ASN A 105 17.89 3.82 -11.90
CA ASN A 105 17.46 4.15 -13.26
C ASN A 105 17.43 2.92 -14.19
N TYR A 106 17.93 1.77 -13.75
CA TYR A 106 17.89 0.54 -14.54
C TYR A 106 16.48 -0.05 -14.56
N LEU A 107 16.05 -0.53 -15.73
CA LEU A 107 14.79 -1.24 -15.90
C LEU A 107 14.68 -2.47 -14.97
N GLU A 108 15.81 -3.14 -14.72
CA GLU A 108 15.95 -4.28 -13.82
C GLU A 108 15.53 -3.99 -12.37
N SER A 109 15.57 -2.73 -11.94
CA SER A 109 15.04 -2.31 -10.65
C SER A 109 13.50 -2.45 -10.57
N PHE A 110 12.82 -2.66 -11.70
CA PHE A 110 11.37 -2.82 -11.82
C PHE A 110 10.93 -4.17 -12.43
N SER A 111 11.82 -4.87 -13.16
CA SER A 111 11.46 -6.03 -13.99
C SER A 111 11.83 -7.40 -13.42
N ARG A 112 12.16 -7.51 -12.13
CA ARG A 112 12.44 -8.83 -11.52
C ARG A 112 11.14 -9.64 -11.31
N ILE A 113 10.58 -10.11 -12.42
CA ILE A 113 9.69 -11.27 -12.47
C ILE A 113 10.56 -12.46 -12.03
N PRO A 114 10.18 -13.20 -10.96
CA PRO A 114 10.98 -14.33 -10.53
C PRO A 114 10.99 -15.37 -11.66
N ARG A 115 12.19 -15.78 -12.07
CA ARG A 115 12.37 -17.11 -12.66
C ARG A 115 12.28 -18.14 -11.54
#